data_AF-G3GYW7-F1
#
_entry.id   AF-G3GYW7-F1
#
_cell.length_a   1.000
_cell.length_b   1.000
_cell.length_c   1.000
_cell.angle_alpha   90.00
_cell.angle_beta   90.00
_cell.angle_gamma   90.00
#
_symmetry.space_group_name_H-M   'P 1'
#
loop_
_entity.id
_entity.type
_entity.pdbx_description
1 polymer ?
#
loop_
_entity_poly.entity_id
_entity_poly.type
_entity_poly.pdbx_seq_one_letter_code
_entity_poly.pdbx_strand_id
1 'polypeptide(L)'
;MDMKPSWTTRDVALSVHRAFRMIGLFSHGFLAGCAVWNIVVIYVLAGDELSDLSNLLQQYKHLAYPFQSLLYLLLALSTVSAFDRTDFAKTSVAIRNFLALEPTALASFLYFAALILSLSQQMTSDRIHLYAPSVNGSLWAAEIEERFLQPWIIVNLVVALLVGLSWLFLSYRPSVDLSEELMFFSDVEEYPDKGIQASS
;
A
#
# COMPACT_ATOMS: atom_id res chain seq x y z
N MET A 1 46.09 14.22 -7.45
CA MET A 1 45.30 13.45 -6.47
C MET A 1 43.86 13.87 -6.67
N ASP A 2 43.05 13.04 -7.31
CA ASP A 2 41.63 13.34 -7.52
C ASP A 2 40.90 13.19 -6.18
N MET A 3 40.57 14.32 -5.57
CA MET A 3 39.78 14.37 -4.36
C MET A 3 38.34 14.01 -4.76
N LYS A 4 37.93 12.75 -4.49
CA LYS A 4 36.53 12.35 -4.69
C LYS A 4 35.63 13.37 -3.99
N PRO A 5 34.65 13.97 -4.67
CA PRO A 5 33.76 14.95 -4.05
C PRO A 5 33.05 14.30 -2.86
N SER A 6 33.15 14.93 -1.69
CA SER A 6 32.45 14.52 -0.48
C SER A 6 30.94 14.66 -0.71
N TRP A 7 30.18 13.60 -0.45
CA TRP A 7 28.73 13.62 -0.61
C TRP A 7 28.11 14.74 0.21
N THR A 8 27.26 15.54 -0.43
CA THR A 8 26.47 16.57 0.27
C THR A 8 25.22 15.93 0.89
N THR A 9 24.63 16.57 1.89
CA THR A 9 23.35 16.14 2.48
C THR A 9 22.25 15.99 1.42
N ARG A 10 22.30 16.81 0.37
CA ARG A 10 21.40 16.75 -0.78
C ARG A 10 21.57 15.46 -1.57
N ASP A 11 22.81 15.03 -1.82
CA ASP A 11 23.09 13.80 -2.57
C ASP A 11 22.60 12.56 -1.79
N VAL A 12 22.73 12.58 -0.45
CA VAL A 12 22.16 11.54 0.42
C VAL A 12 20.64 11.51 0.32
N ALA A 13 19.98 12.68 0.41
CA ALA A 13 18.52 12.77 0.32
C ALA A 13 17.98 12.24 -1.03
N LEU A 14 18.62 12.64 -2.13
CA LEU A 14 18.26 12.16 -3.48
C LEU A 14 18.46 10.64 -3.61
N SER A 15 19.57 10.11 -3.08
CA SER A 15 19.84 8.67 -3.09
C SER A 15 18.79 7.90 -2.28
N VAL A 16 18.41 8.39 -1.10
CA VAL A 16 17.39 7.75 -0.25
C VAL A 16 16.01 7.80 -0.90
N HIS A 17 15.63 8.94 -1.49
CA HIS A 17 14.37 9.07 -2.22
C HIS A 17 14.29 8.11 -3.41
N ARG A 18 15.36 7.97 -4.20
CA ARG A 18 15.44 6.99 -5.29
C ARG A 18 15.33 5.54 -4.80
N ALA A 19 16.01 5.21 -3.69
CA ALA A 19 15.92 3.88 -3.09
C ALA A 19 14.49 3.60 -2.59
N PHE A 20 13.86 4.57 -1.92
CA PHE A 20 12.48 4.47 -1.46
C PHE A 20 11.49 4.28 -2.62
N ARG A 21 11.70 4.98 -3.75
CA ARG A 21 10.90 4.78 -4.96
C ARG A 21 10.98 3.35 -5.50
N MET A 22 12.17 2.77 -5.56
CA MET A 22 12.33 1.36 -6.00
C MET A 22 11.63 0.40 -5.04
N ILE A 23 11.83 0.58 -3.73
CA ILE A 23 11.19 -0.25 -2.70
C ILE A 23 9.66 -0.11 -2.78
N GLY A 24 9.15 1.11 -2.96
CA GLY A 24 7.73 1.39 -3.13
C GLY A 24 7.15 0.68 -4.35
N LEU A 25 7.78 0.81 -5.53
CA LEU A 25 7.33 0.14 -6.76
C LEU A 25 7.26 -1.39 -6.59
N PHE A 26 8.30 -1.99 -6.01
CA PHE A 26 8.30 -3.41 -5.70
C PHE A 26 7.17 -3.78 -4.72
N SER A 27 7.00 -2.97 -3.66
CA SER A 27 5.98 -3.17 -2.63
C SER A 27 4.56 -3.14 -3.22
N HIS A 28 4.26 -2.22 -4.15
CA HIS A 28 2.95 -2.13 -4.80
C HIS A 28 2.56 -3.43 -5.51
N GLY A 29 3.48 -3.98 -6.31
CA GLY A 29 3.25 -5.23 -7.04
C GLY A 29 3.24 -6.45 -6.13
N PHE A 30 4.17 -6.52 -5.18
CA PHE A 30 4.23 -7.62 -4.22
C PHE A 30 2.98 -7.67 -3.33
N LEU A 31 2.51 -6.51 -2.86
CA LEU A 31 1.27 -6.37 -2.11
C LEU A 31 0.05 -6.86 -2.90
N ALA A 32 -0.07 -6.49 -4.18
CA ALA A 32 -1.17 -6.94 -5.03
C ALA A 32 -1.17 -8.47 -5.20
N GLY A 33 -0.01 -9.06 -5.45
CA GLY A 33 0.15 -10.51 -5.52
C GLY A 33 -0.23 -11.21 -4.20
N CYS A 34 0.28 -10.71 -3.07
CA CYS A 34 -0.05 -11.22 -1.74
C CYS A 34 -1.55 -11.11 -1.45
N ALA A 35 -2.19 -9.98 -1.74
CA ALA A 35 -3.60 -9.76 -1.46
C ALA A 35 -4.50 -10.72 -2.24
N VAL A 36 -4.20 -10.96 -3.53
CA VAL A 36 -4.91 -11.93 -4.36
C VAL A 36 -4.70 -13.35 -3.84
N TRP A 37 -3.44 -13.73 -3.55
CA TRP A 37 -3.13 -15.04 -2.99
C TRP A 37 -3.86 -15.31 -1.68
N ASN A 38 -3.92 -14.31 -0.79
CA ASN A 38 -4.63 -14.40 0.48
C ASN A 38 -6.10 -14.74 0.30
N ILE A 39 -6.75 -14.04 -0.63
CA ILE A 39 -8.16 -14.25 -0.95
C ILE A 39 -8.39 -15.63 -1.54
N VAL A 40 -7.52 -16.07 -2.45
CA VAL A 40 -7.61 -17.44 -3.00
C VAL A 40 -7.51 -18.48 -1.87
N VAL A 41 -6.56 -18.35 -0.95
CA VAL A 41 -6.42 -19.28 0.18
C VAL A 41 -7.66 -19.26 1.07
N ILE A 42 -8.17 -18.08 1.42
CA ILE A 42 -9.38 -17.92 2.24
C ILE A 42 -10.58 -18.62 1.57
N TYR A 43 -10.84 -18.37 0.29
CA TYR A 43 -12.00 -18.95 -0.41
C TYR A 43 -11.86 -20.47 -0.61
N VAL A 44 -10.66 -20.96 -0.95
CA VAL A 44 -10.40 -22.40 -1.10
C VAL A 44 -10.62 -23.12 0.23
N LEU A 45 -10.23 -22.51 1.35
CA LEU A 45 -10.38 -23.12 2.68
C LEU A 45 -11.80 -23.03 3.23
N ALA A 46 -12.57 -22.00 2.85
CA ALA A 46 -13.94 -21.79 3.30
C ALA A 46 -14.96 -22.75 2.65
N GLY A 47 -14.59 -23.42 1.56
CA GLY A 47 -15.47 -24.36 0.85
C GLY A 47 -16.54 -23.67 0.00
N ASP A 48 -17.36 -24.48 -0.68
CA ASP A 48 -18.47 -23.99 -1.51
C ASP A 48 -19.49 -23.25 -0.64
N GLU A 49 -19.92 -22.06 -1.07
CA GLU A 49 -20.87 -21.20 -0.34
C GLU A 49 -20.47 -20.88 1.13
N LEU A 50 -19.18 -20.96 1.48
CA LEU A 50 -18.67 -20.78 2.85
C LEU A 50 -19.13 -21.86 3.85
N SER A 51 -19.41 -23.08 3.37
CA SER A 51 -19.90 -24.19 4.21
C SER A 51 -18.89 -24.74 5.21
N ASP A 52 -17.58 -24.61 4.94
CA ASP A 52 -16.49 -25.25 5.69
C ASP A 52 -15.66 -24.26 6.51
N LEU A 53 -16.33 -23.36 7.21
CA LEU A 53 -15.68 -22.29 7.97
C LEU A 53 -14.75 -22.78 9.09
N SER A 54 -15.07 -23.92 9.69
CA SER A 54 -14.22 -24.57 10.70
C SER A 54 -12.89 -25.05 10.10
N ASN A 55 -12.91 -25.54 8.87
CA ASN A 55 -11.70 -25.95 8.14
C ASN A 55 -10.80 -24.74 7.87
N LEU A 56 -11.39 -23.61 7.48
CA LEU A 56 -10.68 -22.33 7.36
C LEU A 56 -9.99 -21.94 8.66
N LEU A 57 -10.71 -21.92 9.79
CA LEU A 57 -10.14 -21.51 11.07
C LEU A 57 -9.00 -22.43 11.51
N GLN A 58 -9.14 -23.75 11.32
CA GLN A 58 -8.14 -24.72 11.74
C GLN A 58 -6.85 -24.63 10.92
N GLN A 59 -6.95 -24.45 9.60
CA GLN A 59 -5.80 -24.42 8.70
C GLN A 59 -5.16 -23.03 8.61
N TYR A 60 -5.97 -21.96 8.59
CA TYR A 60 -5.49 -20.59 8.38
C TYR A 60 -4.89 -19.94 9.63
N LYS A 61 -5.20 -20.41 10.85
CA LYS A 61 -4.76 -19.76 12.12
C LYS A 61 -3.25 -19.52 12.24
N HIS A 62 -2.41 -20.42 11.73
CA HIS A 62 -0.96 -20.31 11.79
C HIS A 62 -0.42 -19.28 10.80
N LEU A 63 -1.14 -19.08 9.70
CA LEU A 63 -0.79 -18.15 8.64
C LEU A 63 -1.39 -16.76 8.89
N ALA A 64 -2.53 -16.67 9.58
CA ALA A 64 -3.29 -15.45 9.79
C ALA A 64 -2.43 -14.29 10.30
N TYR A 65 -1.70 -14.50 11.39
CA TYR A 65 -0.88 -13.46 12.02
C TYR A 65 0.33 -13.00 11.20
N PRO A 66 1.25 -13.90 10.76
CA PRO A 66 2.42 -13.47 9.98
C PRO A 66 2.00 -12.84 8.64
N PHE A 67 0.94 -13.36 8.02
CA PHE A 67 0.49 -12.86 6.74
C PHE A 67 -0.21 -11.49 6.85
N GLN A 68 -1.03 -11.30 7.89
CA GLN A 68 -1.61 -10.00 8.18
C GLN A 68 -0.55 -8.94 8.50
N SER A 69 0.48 -9.30 9.26
CA SER A 69 1.61 -8.40 9.54
C SER A 69 2.32 -7.98 8.26
N LEU A 70 2.59 -8.93 7.36
CA LEU A 70 3.20 -8.67 6.06
C LEU A 70 2.33 -7.75 5.19
N LEU A 71 1.04 -8.08 5.06
CA LEU A 71 0.10 -7.23 4.31
C LEU A 71 0.04 -5.83 4.88
N TYR A 72 -0.03 -5.68 6.21
CA TYR A 72 -0.07 -4.38 6.86
C TYR A 72 1.20 -3.56 6.58
N LEU A 73 2.38 -4.17 6.71
CA LEU A 73 3.65 -3.53 6.40
C LEU A 73 3.70 -3.04 4.94
N LEU A 74 3.35 -3.92 4.00
CA LEU A 74 3.36 -3.61 2.58
C LEU A 74 2.34 -2.55 2.22
N LEU A 75 1.15 -2.58 2.84
CA LEU A 75 0.09 -1.60 2.65
C LEU A 75 0.48 -0.23 3.20
N ALA A 76 1.14 -0.18 4.35
CA ALA A 76 1.69 1.05 4.89
C ALA A 76 2.79 1.64 3.98
N LEU A 77 3.75 0.83 3.55
CA LEU A 77 4.81 1.24 2.61
C LEU A 77 4.23 1.74 1.29
N SER A 78 3.25 1.02 0.73
CA SER A 78 2.58 1.37 -0.52
C SER A 78 1.76 2.66 -0.37
N THR A 79 1.07 2.86 0.76
CA THR A 79 0.32 4.09 1.03
C THR A 79 1.24 5.30 1.10
N VAL A 80 2.35 5.21 1.85
CA VAL A 80 3.34 6.29 1.94
C VAL A 80 3.98 6.54 0.57
N SER A 81 4.35 5.49 -0.16
CA SER A 81 4.91 5.62 -1.51
C SER A 81 3.94 6.24 -2.52
N ALA A 82 2.64 5.93 -2.42
CA ALA A 82 1.63 6.54 -3.27
C ALA A 82 1.40 8.01 -2.92
N PHE A 83 1.41 8.36 -1.62
CA PHE A 83 1.29 9.74 -1.17
C PHE A 83 2.51 10.61 -1.50
N ASP A 84 3.72 10.04 -1.50
CA ASP A 84 4.95 10.73 -1.92
C ASP A 84 4.90 11.18 -3.39
N ARG A 85 4.07 10.54 -4.22
CA ARG A 85 3.84 10.93 -5.62
C ARG A 85 2.76 12.01 -5.79
N THR A 86 1.93 12.25 -4.78
CA THR A 86 0.87 13.26 -4.83
C THR A 86 1.28 14.51 -4.07
N ASP A 87 1.30 15.66 -4.74
CA ASP A 87 1.64 16.93 -4.11
C ASP A 87 0.51 17.44 -3.19
N PHE A 88 0.62 17.16 -1.89
CA PHE A 88 -0.28 17.67 -0.87
C PHE A 88 0.04 19.08 -0.39
N ALA A 89 1.14 19.71 -0.85
CA ALA A 89 1.47 21.08 -0.45
C ALA A 89 0.35 22.08 -0.82
N LYS A 90 -0.51 21.69 -1.77
CA LYS A 90 -1.78 22.36 -2.07
C LYS A 90 -2.92 21.34 -2.02
N THR A 91 -3.51 21.12 -0.84
CA THR A 91 -4.66 20.21 -0.65
C THR A 91 -5.81 20.46 -1.65
N SER A 92 -6.02 21.71 -2.07
CA SER A 92 -6.99 22.06 -3.12
C SER A 92 -6.66 21.47 -4.49
N VAL A 93 -5.38 21.35 -4.83
CA VAL A 93 -4.88 20.69 -6.05
C VAL A 93 -5.06 19.18 -5.95
N ALA A 94 -4.76 18.57 -4.79
CA ALA A 94 -4.98 17.15 -4.58
C ALA A 94 -6.48 16.76 -4.71
N ILE A 95 -7.38 17.56 -4.13
CA ILE A 95 -8.84 17.35 -4.26
C ILE A 95 -9.30 17.56 -5.70
N ARG A 96 -8.78 18.58 -6.39
CA ARG A 96 -9.08 18.82 -7.81
C ARG A 96 -8.60 17.66 -8.68
N ASN A 97 -7.42 17.12 -8.42
CA ASN A 97 -6.85 16.00 -9.16
C ASN A 97 -7.61 14.70 -8.92
N PHE A 98 -8.07 14.47 -7.69
CA PHE A 98 -8.99 13.38 -7.37
C PHE A 98 -10.32 13.52 -8.13
N LEU A 99 -10.91 14.71 -8.15
CA LEU A 99 -12.12 15.01 -8.94
C LEU A 99 -11.87 14.91 -10.45
N ALA A 100 -10.65 15.18 -10.90
CA ALA A 100 -10.21 15.01 -12.29
C ALA A 100 -9.86 13.56 -12.64
N LEU A 101 -10.05 12.60 -11.72
CA LEU A 101 -9.76 11.18 -11.90
C LEU A 101 -8.29 10.92 -12.26
N GLU A 102 -7.36 11.69 -11.69
CA GLU A 102 -5.94 11.43 -11.88
C GLU A 102 -5.56 10.05 -11.28
N PRO A 103 -4.93 9.14 -12.05
CA PRO A 103 -4.64 7.78 -11.60
C PRO A 103 -3.83 7.71 -10.30
N THR A 104 -2.87 8.62 -10.12
CA THR A 104 -2.01 8.68 -8.93
C THR A 104 -2.78 9.09 -7.67
N ALA A 105 -3.65 10.10 -7.79
CA ALA A 105 -4.50 10.56 -6.69
C ALA A 105 -5.58 9.52 -6.32
N LEU A 106 -6.14 8.84 -7.31
CA LEU A 106 -7.06 7.73 -7.08
C LEU A 106 -6.38 6.58 -6.34
N ALA A 107 -5.20 6.16 -6.80
CA ALA A 107 -4.50 5.05 -6.18
C ALA A 107 -4.04 5.34 -4.75
N SER A 108 -3.62 6.58 -4.44
CA SER A 108 -3.26 6.95 -3.08
C SER A 108 -4.47 6.92 -2.14
N PHE A 109 -5.63 7.41 -2.61
CA PHE A 109 -6.90 7.28 -1.89
C PHE A 109 -7.30 5.81 -1.68
N LEU A 110 -7.20 4.97 -2.71
CA LEU A 110 -7.56 3.56 -2.63
C LEU A 110 -6.64 2.77 -1.69
N TYR A 111 -5.32 3.00 -1.71
CA TYR A 111 -4.39 2.41 -0.74
C TYR A 111 -4.69 2.85 0.69
N PHE A 112 -4.98 4.15 0.88
CA PHE A 112 -5.38 4.66 2.19
C PHE A 112 -6.67 4.04 2.70
N ALA A 113 -7.70 3.92 1.85
CA ALA A 113 -8.96 3.26 2.19
C ALA A 113 -8.73 1.78 2.55
N ALA A 114 -7.91 1.08 1.77
CA ALA A 114 -7.52 -0.30 2.04
C ALA A 114 -6.80 -0.44 3.39
N LEU A 115 -5.91 0.51 3.74
CA LEU A 115 -5.22 0.55 5.03
C LEU A 115 -6.19 0.69 6.21
N ILE A 116 -7.15 1.62 6.11
CA ILE A 116 -8.18 1.81 7.15
C ILE A 116 -9.05 0.55 7.29
N LEU A 117 -9.48 -0.04 6.18
CA LEU A 117 -10.25 -1.29 6.21
C LEU A 117 -9.46 -2.44 6.84
N SER A 118 -8.18 -2.59 6.48
CA SER A 118 -7.32 -3.63 7.05
C SER A 118 -7.10 -3.45 8.56
N LEU A 119 -6.94 -2.21 9.03
CA LEU A 119 -6.85 -1.88 10.46
C LEU A 119 -8.17 -2.12 11.21
N SER A 120 -9.31 -1.85 10.57
CA SER A 120 -10.63 -2.05 11.19
C SER A 120 -10.90 -3.52 11.55
N GLN A 121 -10.28 -4.46 10.82
CA GLN A 121 -10.47 -5.90 11.00
C GLN A 121 -9.41 -6.56 11.90
N GLN A 122 -8.48 -5.79 12.47
CA GLN A 122 -7.34 -6.35 13.21
C GLN A 122 -7.78 -7.17 14.43
N MET A 123 -8.80 -6.72 15.15
CA MET A 123 -9.39 -7.45 16.27
C MET A 123 -9.99 -8.80 15.84
N THR A 124 -10.59 -8.87 14.66
CA THR A 124 -11.18 -10.12 14.13
C THR A 124 -10.09 -11.11 13.73
N SER A 125 -9.03 -10.63 13.09
CA SER A 125 -7.90 -11.48 12.72
C SER A 125 -7.12 -12.00 13.93
N ASP A 126 -6.96 -11.19 14.98
CA ASP A 126 -6.34 -11.63 16.26
C ASP A 126 -7.16 -12.75 16.90
N ARG A 127 -8.50 -12.68 16.83
CA ARG A 127 -9.38 -13.76 17.30
C ARG A 127 -9.18 -15.05 16.50
N ILE A 128 -8.96 -14.97 15.18
CA ILE A 128 -8.70 -16.13 14.31
C ILE A 128 -7.37 -16.79 14.67
N HIS A 129 -6.33 -16.00 14.95
CA HIS A 129 -5.04 -16.53 15.39
C HIS A 129 -5.16 -17.32 16.71
N LEU A 130 -5.98 -16.82 17.64
CA LEU A 130 -6.23 -17.44 18.94
C LEU A 130 -7.24 -18.60 18.89
N TYR A 131 -7.60 -19.10 17.70
CA TYR A 131 -8.52 -20.22 17.55
C TYR A 131 -7.97 -21.51 18.20
N ALA A 132 -8.56 -21.86 19.35
CA ALA A 132 -8.24 -23.03 20.16
C ALA A 132 -9.53 -23.75 20.57
N PRO A 133 -10.04 -24.69 19.75
CA PRO A 133 -11.34 -25.33 19.97
C PRO A 133 -11.43 -26.16 21.26
N SER A 134 -10.31 -26.62 21.83
CA SER A 134 -10.29 -27.48 23.02
C SER A 134 -10.25 -26.73 24.37
N VAL A 135 -9.95 -25.42 24.39
CA VAL A 135 -9.75 -24.66 25.64
C VAL A 135 -10.71 -23.47 25.76
N ASN A 136 -11.13 -22.88 24.64
CA ASN A 136 -11.91 -21.63 24.62
C ASN A 136 -13.25 -21.76 23.87
N GLY A 137 -14.06 -22.77 24.23
CA GLY A 137 -15.37 -23.01 23.62
C GLY A 137 -16.38 -21.85 23.74
N SER A 138 -16.14 -20.83 24.57
CA SER A 138 -17.00 -19.64 24.65
C SER A 138 -16.67 -18.55 23.64
N LEU A 139 -15.47 -18.55 23.04
CA LEU A 139 -15.03 -17.48 22.14
C LEU A 139 -15.53 -17.66 20.69
N TRP A 140 -15.89 -18.90 20.37
CA TRP A 140 -16.31 -19.38 19.05
C TRP A 140 -17.45 -20.40 19.23
N ALA A 141 -18.68 -19.91 19.46
CA ALA A 141 -19.87 -20.75 19.27
C ALA A 141 -20.18 -20.81 17.76
N ALA A 142 -20.70 -21.93 17.26
CA ALA A 142 -20.91 -22.13 15.81
C ALA A 142 -21.76 -21.03 15.14
N GLU A 143 -22.75 -20.46 15.84
CA GLU A 143 -23.55 -19.31 15.33
C GLU A 143 -22.79 -17.98 15.30
N ILE A 144 -21.73 -17.88 16.11
CA ILE A 144 -20.86 -16.69 16.20
C ILE A 144 -19.80 -16.75 15.10
N GLU A 145 -19.29 -17.94 14.76
CA GLU A 145 -18.28 -18.12 13.71
C GLU A 145 -18.68 -17.48 12.39
N GLU A 146 -19.87 -17.80 11.87
CA GLU A 146 -20.35 -17.29 10.58
C GLU A 146 -20.55 -15.77 10.59
N ARG A 147 -21.12 -15.21 11.66
CA ARG A 147 -21.37 -13.76 11.80
C ARG A 147 -20.10 -12.91 11.81
N PHE A 148 -18.98 -13.44 12.29
CA PHE A 148 -17.72 -12.70 12.35
C PHE A 148 -16.83 -12.98 11.14
N LEU A 149 -16.84 -14.19 10.60
CA LEU A 149 -15.97 -14.55 9.47
C LEU A 149 -16.51 -14.04 8.14
N GLN A 150 -17.82 -14.07 7.88
CA GLN A 150 -18.36 -13.57 6.61
C GLN A 150 -17.99 -12.10 6.34
N PRO A 151 -18.20 -11.15 7.28
CA PRO A 151 -17.77 -9.77 7.07
C PRO A 151 -16.25 -9.64 6.91
N TRP A 152 -15.48 -10.44 7.66
CA TRP A 152 -14.02 -10.43 7.56
C TRP A 152 -13.53 -10.88 6.17
N ILE A 153 -14.11 -11.94 5.61
CA ILE A 153 -13.81 -12.42 4.24
C ILE A 153 -14.14 -11.34 3.23
N ILE A 154 -15.33 -10.74 3.34
CA ILE A 154 -15.78 -9.66 2.44
C ILE A 154 -14.83 -8.46 2.51
N VAL A 155 -14.42 -8.03 3.70
CA VAL A 155 -13.49 -6.89 3.84
C VAL A 155 -12.12 -7.23 3.26
N ASN A 156 -11.59 -8.44 3.46
CA ASN A 156 -10.35 -8.86 2.81
C ASN A 156 -10.50 -8.85 1.28
N LEU A 157 -11.65 -9.25 0.74
CA LEU A 157 -11.91 -9.24 -0.70
C LEU A 157 -11.91 -7.80 -1.23
N VAL A 158 -12.62 -6.90 -0.54
CA VAL A 158 -12.64 -5.48 -0.87
C VAL A 158 -11.22 -4.90 -0.82
N VAL A 159 -10.43 -5.22 0.21
CA VAL A 159 -9.02 -4.78 0.31
C VAL A 159 -8.21 -5.29 -0.89
N ALA A 160 -8.35 -6.55 -1.28
CA ALA A 160 -7.64 -7.11 -2.44
C ALA A 160 -8.03 -6.40 -3.75
N LEU A 161 -9.32 -6.08 -3.93
CA LEU A 161 -9.80 -5.33 -5.10
C LEU A 161 -9.25 -3.89 -5.11
N LEU A 162 -9.30 -3.18 -3.97
CA LEU A 162 -8.77 -1.83 -3.86
C LEU A 162 -7.27 -1.80 -4.16
N VAL A 163 -6.49 -2.70 -3.55
CA VAL A 163 -5.05 -2.84 -3.78
C VAL A 163 -4.75 -3.17 -5.25
N GLY A 164 -5.48 -4.11 -5.85
CA GLY A 164 -5.31 -4.48 -7.25
C GLY A 164 -5.61 -3.34 -8.22
N LEU A 165 -6.67 -2.58 -7.95
CA LEU A 165 -7.01 -1.37 -8.72
C LEU A 165 -5.96 -0.28 -8.56
N SER A 166 -5.48 -0.03 -7.33
CA SER A 166 -4.38 0.92 -7.10
C SER A 166 -3.14 0.54 -7.89
N TRP A 167 -2.76 -0.74 -7.85
CA TRP A 167 -1.61 -1.25 -8.60
C TRP A 167 -1.80 -1.09 -10.11
N LEU A 168 -3.01 -1.34 -10.63
CA LEU A 168 -3.34 -1.14 -12.05
C LEU A 168 -3.22 0.34 -12.46
N PHE A 169 -3.75 1.26 -11.65
CA PHE A 169 -3.63 2.70 -11.90
C PHE A 169 -2.17 3.17 -11.90
N LEU A 170 -1.34 2.69 -10.95
CA LEU A 170 0.09 3.00 -10.93
C LEU A 170 0.84 2.37 -12.11
N SER A 171 0.43 1.18 -12.54
CA SER A 171 1.09 0.45 -13.63
C SER A 171 0.79 1.03 -15.02
N TYR A 172 -0.37 1.68 -15.18
CA TYR A 172 -0.77 2.28 -16.46
C TYR A 172 0.01 3.57 -16.80
N ARG A 173 0.47 4.31 -15.77
CA ARG A 173 1.33 5.50 -15.94
C ARG A 173 2.54 5.43 -14.99
N PRO A 174 3.56 4.63 -15.34
CA PRO A 174 4.79 4.57 -14.53
C PRO A 174 5.62 5.86 -14.62
N SER A 175 5.25 6.83 -15.47
CA SER A 175 6.11 7.91 -15.96
C SER A 175 5.80 9.33 -15.44
N VAL A 176 4.94 9.51 -14.43
CA VAL A 176 4.65 10.86 -13.89
C VAL A 176 5.40 11.02 -12.57
N ASP A 177 6.71 11.26 -12.68
CA ASP A 177 7.59 11.60 -11.56
C ASP A 177 7.57 13.12 -11.31
N LEU A 178 6.44 13.63 -10.79
CA LEU A 178 6.28 15.06 -10.51
C LEU A 178 7.37 15.60 -9.55
N SER A 179 7.87 14.77 -8.61
CA SER A 179 8.97 15.14 -7.69
C SER A 179 10.35 15.18 -8.33
N GLU A 180 10.62 14.32 -9.33
CA GLU A 180 11.88 14.37 -10.07
C GLU A 180 11.87 15.58 -11.03
N GLU A 181 10.73 15.84 -11.67
CA GLU A 181 10.50 17.03 -12.48
C GLU A 181 10.63 18.32 -11.65
N LEU A 182 9.98 18.41 -10.47
CA LEU A 182 10.07 19.59 -9.59
C LEU A 182 11.49 19.85 -9.07
N MET A 183 12.27 18.81 -8.78
CA MET A 183 13.68 18.97 -8.39
C MET A 183 14.55 19.39 -9.58
N PHE A 184 14.31 18.87 -10.78
CA PHE A 184 14.98 19.35 -12.00
C PHE A 184 14.55 20.76 -12.40
N PHE A 185 13.30 21.17 -12.14
CA PHE A 185 12.83 22.54 -12.39
C PHE A 185 13.47 23.55 -11.42
N SER A 186 13.69 23.17 -10.15
CA SER A 186 14.45 23.98 -9.20
C SER A 186 15.92 24.18 -9.65
N ASP A 187 16.53 23.17 -10.28
CA ASP A 187 17.88 23.29 -10.86
C ASP A 187 17.94 24.29 -12.03
N VAL A 188 16.83 24.50 -12.77
CA VAL A 188 16.75 25.45 -13.90
C VAL A 188 16.54 26.88 -13.42
N GLU A 189 15.79 27.09 -12.34
CA GLU A 189 15.56 28.44 -11.78
C GLU A 189 16.78 29.00 -11.01
N GLU A 190 17.67 28.13 -10.50
CA GLU A 190 18.87 28.53 -9.77
C GLU A 190 20.06 28.94 -10.68
N TYR A 191 19.91 28.86 -12.00
CA TYR A 191 20.88 29.36 -12.98
C TYR A 191 20.31 30.54 -13.78
N PRO A 192 20.23 31.76 -13.22
CA PRO A 192 19.98 32.92 -14.06
C PRO A 192 21.18 33.07 -14.99
N ASP A 193 20.85 33.10 -16.27
CA ASP A 193 21.74 33.36 -17.39
C ASP A 193 22.76 34.46 -17.03
N LYS A 194 24.00 34.08 -16.68
CA LYS A 194 25.14 35.01 -16.71
C LYS A 194 25.60 35.18 -18.15
N GLY A 195 24.65 35.56 -19.01
CA GLY A 195 24.85 35.92 -20.39
C GLY A 195 25.24 37.40 -20.49
N ILE A 196 26.56 37.64 -20.47
CA ILE A 196 27.26 38.60 -21.32
C ILE A 196 26.59 39.98 -21.50
N GLN A 197 27.04 40.98 -20.73
CA GLN A 197 27.21 42.34 -21.24
C GLN A 197 28.54 42.92 -20.75
N ALA A 198 29.58 42.73 -21.56
CA ALA A 198 30.68 43.69 -21.64
C ALA A 198 30.51 44.43 -22.97
N SER A 199 29.74 45.53 -22.93
CA SER A 199 29.72 46.50 -24.03
C SER A 199 30.99 47.34 -23.95
N SER A 200 31.68 47.39 -25.10
CA SER A 200 32.89 48.16 -25.39
C SER A 200 32.72 49.66 -25.21
#